data_AF-A0A3S5ASK8-F1
#
_entry.id   AF-A0A3S5ASK8-F1
#
_cell.length_a   1.000
_cell.length_b   1.000
_cell.length_c   1.000
_cell.angle_alpha   90.00
_cell.angle_beta   90.00
_cell.angle_gamma   90.00
#
_symmetry.space_group_name_H-M   'P 1'
#
loop_
_entity.id
_entity.type
_entity.pdbx_description
1 polymer ?
#
loop_
_entity_poly.entity_id
_entity_poly.type
_entity_poly.pdbx_seq_one_letter_code
_entity_poly.pdbx_strand_id
1 'polypeptide(L)' 'MIVTSGITAAPRFNGPLTASLNQLQTNLVPFPRLHYLQASMAPISTVDGLSHESELLGASF' A
#
# COMPACT_ATOMS: atom_id res chain seq x y z
N MET A 1 -3.78 7.34 9.58
CA MET A 1 -4.07 8.06 8.31
C MET A 1 -3.30 7.51 7.10
N ILE A 2 -2.22 6.72 7.28
CA ILE A 2 -1.37 6.28 6.15
C ILE A 2 -2.10 5.29 5.22
N VAL A 3 -2.79 4.27 5.77
CA VAL A 3 -3.53 3.26 4.97
C VAL A 3 -4.65 3.90 4.16
N THR A 4 -5.44 4.78 4.78
CA THR A 4 -6.52 5.52 4.12
C THR A 4 -6.01 6.51 3.07
N SER A 5 -4.81 7.06 3.24
CA SER A 5 -4.17 7.90 2.23
C SER A 5 -3.68 7.09 1.02
N GLY A 6 -3.15 5.89 1.23
CA GLY A 6 -2.70 4.99 0.15
C GLY A 6 -3.85 4.54 -0.74
N ILE A 7 -4.96 4.08 -0.16
CA ILE A 7 -6.15 3.65 -0.93
C ILE A 7 -6.81 4.82 -1.70
N THR A 8 -6.69 6.06 -1.21
CA THR A 8 -7.25 7.26 -1.87
C THR A 8 -6.24 8.02 -2.72
N ALA A 9 -4.99 7.55 -2.82
CA ALA A 9 -3.97 8.16 -3.68
C ALA A 9 -4.29 7.95 -5.17
N ALA A 10 -4.90 6.80 -5.52
CA ALA A 10 -5.24 6.44 -6.90
C ALA A 10 -6.07 7.50 -7.67
N PRO A 11 -7.15 8.07 -7.10
CA PRO A 11 -7.87 9.17 -7.75
C PRO A 11 -7.18 10.55 -7.61
N ARG A 12 -6.23 10.73 -6.68
CA ARG A 12 -5.57 12.03 -6.42
C ARG A 12 -4.33 12.25 -7.29
N PHE A 13 -3.64 11.17 -7.64
CA PHE A 13 -2.43 11.19 -8.44
C PHE A 13 -2.55 10.15 -9.55
N ASN A 14 -2.57 10.60 -10.80
CA ASN A 14 -2.69 9.70 -11.95
C ASN A 14 -1.34 8.98 -12.15
N GLY A 15 -1.26 7.72 -11.73
CA GLY A 15 -0.05 6.89 -11.80
C GLY A 15 -0.27 5.61 -12.62
N PRO A 16 0.78 5.03 -13.23
CA PRO A 16 0.69 3.96 -14.23
C PRO A 16 0.08 2.63 -13.73
N LEU A 17 -0.08 2.46 -12.41
CA LEU A 17 -0.62 1.25 -11.79
C LEU A 17 -1.56 1.58 -10.62
N THR A 18 -2.46 2.53 -10.81
CA THR A 18 -3.41 2.94 -9.77
C THR A 18 -4.73 2.19 -9.93
N ALA A 19 -4.90 1.10 -9.17
CA ALA A 19 -6.20 0.44 -9.06
C ALA A 19 -7.19 1.42 -8.39
N SER A 20 -8.25 1.80 -9.12
CA SER A 20 -9.31 2.66 -8.56
C SER A 20 -10.09 1.92 -7.46
N LEU A 21 -10.72 2.67 -6.55
CA LEU A 21 -11.54 2.08 -5.47
C LEU A 21 -12.65 1.16 -6.03
N ASN A 22 -13.24 1.52 -7.18
CA ASN A 22 -14.23 0.69 -7.86
C ASN A 22 -13.63 -0.63 -8.39
N GLN A 23 -12.39 -0.60 -8.89
CA GLN A 23 -11.70 -1.82 -9.31
C GLN A 23 -11.35 -2.71 -8.11
N LEU A 24 -10.94 -2.13 -6.98
CA LEU A 24 -10.72 -2.90 -5.75
C LEU A 24 -12.00 -3.57 -5.26
N GLN A 25 -13.15 -2.87 -5.29
CA GLN A 25 -14.44 -3.45 -4.93
C GLN A 25 -14.81 -4.62 -5.86
N THR A 26 -14.73 -4.43 -7.18
CA THR A 26 -15.08 -5.49 -8.14
C THR A 26 -14.13 -6.68 -8.09
N ASN A 27 -12.83 -6.45 -7.85
CA ASN A 27 -11.83 -7.52 -7.82
C ASN A 27 -11.76 -8.29 -6.49
N LEU A 28 -12.06 -7.63 -5.36
CA LEU A 28 -11.95 -8.23 -4.03
C LEU A 28 -13.29 -8.64 -3.42
N VAL A 29 -14.41 -8.28 -4.05
CA VAL A 29 -15.78 -8.65 -3.62
C VAL A 29 -16.49 -9.43 -4.73
N PRO A 30 -16.13 -10.71 -4.96
CA PRO A 30 -16.77 -11.56 -5.97
C PRO A 30 -18.21 -11.95 -5.60
N PHE A 31 -18.57 -11.84 -4.31
CA PHE A 31 -19.92 -12.11 -3.80
C PHE A 31 -20.42 -10.94 -2.94
N PRO A 32 -21.68 -10.49 -3.12
CA PRO A 32 -22.20 -9.31 -2.43
C PRO A 32 -22.24 -9.42 -0.89
N ARG A 33 -22.18 -10.65 -0.34
CA ARG A 33 -22.17 -10.90 1.10
C ARG A 33 -20.76 -10.99 1.71
N LEU A 34 -19.70 -11.04 0.90
CA LEU A 34 -18.30 -11.13 1.34
C LEU A 34 -17.56 -9.82 0.99
N HIS A 35 -17.94 -8.73 1.67
CA HIS A 35 -17.41 -7.38 1.43
C HIS A 35 -16.51 -6.86 2.56
N TYR A 36 -16.20 -7.69 3.56
CA TYR A 36 -15.30 -7.31 4.66
C TYR A 36 -13.84 -7.52 4.23
N LEU A 37 -13.16 -6.42 3.95
CA LEU A 37 -11.76 -6.42 3.51
C LEU A 37 -10.83 -6.12 4.70
N GLN A 38 -9.73 -6.86 4.80
CA GLN A 38 -8.66 -6.59 5.76
C GLN A 38 -7.53 -5.83 5.08
N ALA A 39 -7.22 -4.62 5.56
CA ALA A 39 -6.13 -3.82 5.05
C ALA A 39 -4.83 -4.08 5.85
N SER A 40 -3.70 -4.17 5.14
CA SER A 40 -2.35 -4.22 5.73
C SER A 40 -1.43 -3.26 5.01
N MET A 41 -0.33 -2.89 5.67
CA MET A 41 0.64 -1.92 5.17
C MET A 41 2.04 -2.41 5.49
N ALA A 42 2.95 -2.24 4.53
CA ALA A 42 4.37 -2.48 4.69
C ALA A 42 5.16 -1.51 3.81
N PRO A 43 6.41 -1.18 4.18
CA PRO A 43 7.09 -1.52 5.43
C PRO A 43 6.62 -0.67 6.62
N ILE A 44 6.75 -1.19 7.85
CA ILE A 44 6.53 -0.47 9.10
C ILE A 44 7.87 -0.42 9.85
N SER A 45 8.77 0.45 9.39
CA SER A 45 10.08 0.66 10.01
C SER A 45 10.16 2.08 10.58
N THR A 46 10.84 2.23 11.71
CA THR A 46 11.15 3.56 12.27
C THR A 46 12.32 4.18 11.51
N VAL A 47 12.42 5.51 11.58
CA VAL A 47 13.48 6.27 10.89
C VAL A 47 14.88 5.81 11.35
N ASP A 48 15.00 5.42 12.62
CA ASP A 48 16.25 4.92 13.22
C ASP A 48 16.63 3.49 12.79
N GLY A 49 15.64 2.65 12.44
CA GLY A 49 15.92 1.29 11.94
C GLY A 49 16.39 1.29 10.48
N LEU A 50 15.87 2.23 9.68
CA LEU A 50 16.19 2.35 8.26
C LEU A 50 17.61 2.85 7.99
N SER A 51 18.16 3.70 8.87
CA SER A 51 19.54 4.20 8.72
C SER A 51 20.57 3.07 8.81
N HIS A 52 20.40 2.15 9.76
CA HIS A 52 21.32 1.04 9.98
C HIS A 52 21.22 -0.05 8.89
N GLU A 53 20.02 -0.30 8.35
CA GLU A 53 19.82 -1.25 7.23
C GLU A 53 20.29 -0.66 5.89
N SER A 54 20.16 0.66 5.69
CA SER A 54 20.62 1.32 4.46
C SER A 54 22.14 1.26 4.26
N GLU A 55 22.91 1.27 5.36
CA GLU A 55 24.38 1.13 5.31
C GLU A 55 24.81 -0.29 4.91
N LEU A 56 24.08 -1.31 5.40
CA LEU A 56 24.34 -2.71 5.04
C LEU A 56 23.96 -3.04 3.59
N LEU A 57 22.90 -2.43 3.05
CA LEU A 57 22.47 -2.63 1.66
C LEU A 57 23.27 -1.77 0.66
N GLY A 58 23.84 -0.64 1.10
CA GLY A 58 24.72 0.21 0.28
C GLY A 58 26.13 -0.36 0.08
N ALA A 59 26.55 -1.33 0.89
CA ALA A 59 27.87 -1.99 0.80
C ALA A 59 27.90 -3.22 -0.14
N SER A 60 26.79 -3.56 -0.80
CA SER A 60 26.66 -4.73 -1.67
C SER A 60 26.42 -4.37 -3.16
N PHE A 61 27.02 -3.25 -3.61
CA PHE A 61 27.21 -2.94 -5.03
C PHE A 61 28.67 -2.53 -5.28
#